data_AF-A0A7C2K247-F1
#
_entry.id   AF-A0A7C2K247-F1
#
_cell.length_a   1.000
_cell.length_b   1.000
_cell.length_c   1.000
_cell.angle_alpha   90.00
_cell.angle_beta   90.00
_cell.angle_gamma   90.00
#
_symmetry.space_group_name_H-M   'P 1'
#
loop_
_entity.id
_entity.type
_entity.pdbx_description
1 polymer ?
#
loop_
_entity_poly.entity_id
_entity_poly.type
_entity_poly.pdbx_seq_one_letter_code
_entity_poly.pdbx_strand_id
1 'polypeptide(L)'
;MSQVKTPLWFDEHMANCILIVGIYFKELKDNVQNDARIWLKNTLRRQLEKYAEKVEPIEYALTRYVSHEESDEKVRGKAGKSKGGEYKYKLTNAKPELFETLFKFLEEAKNKGKPSWLGDYYVLFSKPIVKEVVLNEW
;
A
#
# COMPACT_ATOMS: atom_id res chain seq x y z
N MET A 1 -27.02 -18.71 6.80
CA MET A 1 -25.99 -17.72 6.45
C MET A 1 -24.68 -18.20 7.05
N SER A 2 -23.65 -18.42 6.23
CA SER A 2 -22.32 -18.83 6.71
C SER A 2 -21.71 -17.65 7.47
N GLN A 3 -21.44 -17.82 8.77
CA GLN A 3 -20.60 -16.87 9.51
C GLN A 3 -19.19 -16.97 8.91
N VAL A 4 -18.80 -15.97 8.13
CA VAL A 4 -17.41 -15.85 7.70
C VAL A 4 -16.59 -15.65 8.98
N LYS A 5 -15.81 -16.68 9.34
CA LYS A 5 -14.90 -16.59 10.49
C LYS A 5 -13.82 -15.58 10.13
N THR A 6 -13.77 -14.47 10.86
CA THR A 6 -12.68 -13.50 10.79
C THR A 6 -11.34 -14.22 10.96
N PRO A 7 -10.36 -14.02 10.05
CA PRO A 7 -9.05 -14.66 10.17
C PRO A 7 -8.35 -14.28 11.48
N LEU A 8 -7.57 -15.21 12.07
CA LEU A 8 -6.86 -14.99 13.36
C LEU A 8 -5.89 -13.80 13.35
N TRP A 9 -5.44 -13.37 12.17
CA TRP A 9 -4.53 -12.23 11.99
C TRP A 9 -5.28 -10.91 11.74
N PHE A 10 -6.59 -10.93 11.57
CA PHE A 10 -7.40 -9.73 11.38
C PHE A 10 -7.76 -9.13 12.73
N ASP A 11 -7.40 -7.88 12.91
CA ASP A 11 -7.76 -7.07 14.07
C ASP A 11 -8.93 -6.16 13.66
N GLU A 12 -10.01 -6.10 14.46
CA GLU A 12 -11.19 -5.27 14.18
C GLU A 12 -10.84 -3.78 13.98
N HIS A 13 -9.75 -3.31 14.61
CA HIS A 13 -9.22 -1.98 14.39
C HIS A 13 -8.66 -1.75 12.96
N MET A 14 -8.46 -2.80 12.17
CA MET A 14 -8.07 -2.72 10.76
C MET A 14 -9.23 -2.35 9.84
N ALA A 15 -10.48 -2.43 10.31
CA ALA A 15 -11.64 -1.97 9.54
C ALA A 15 -11.55 -0.47 9.20
N ASN A 16 -10.90 0.32 10.07
CA ASN A 16 -10.69 1.75 9.90
C ASN A 16 -9.20 2.07 10.01
N CYS A 17 -8.46 1.99 8.90
CA CYS A 17 -7.01 2.11 8.91
C CYS A 17 -6.47 2.95 7.74
N ILE A 18 -5.17 3.28 7.81
CA ILE A 18 -4.41 3.70 6.64
C ILE A 18 -3.77 2.45 6.03
N LEU A 19 -4.20 2.10 4.83
CA LEU A 19 -3.58 1.06 4.01
C LEU A 19 -2.48 1.69 3.15
N ILE A 20 -1.29 1.13 3.18
CA ILE A 20 -0.17 1.53 2.33
C ILE A 20 0.18 0.34 1.44
N VAL A 21 0.09 0.54 0.13
CA VAL A 21 0.49 -0.46 -0.85
C VAL A 21 1.71 0.04 -1.60
N GLY A 22 2.84 -0.60 -1.33
CA GLY A 22 4.09 -0.35 -2.02
C GLY A 22 4.36 -1.37 -3.10
N ILE A 23 4.93 -0.92 -4.22
CA ILE A 23 5.31 -1.76 -5.35
C ILE A 23 6.74 -1.43 -5.76
N TYR A 24 7.47 -2.47 -6.17
CA TYR A 24 8.80 -2.37 -6.75
C TYR A 24 8.72 -2.56 -8.26
N PHE A 25 9.48 -1.76 -9.01
CA PHE A 25 9.51 -1.83 -10.47
C PHE A 25 10.57 -2.82 -10.97
N LYS A 26 10.19 -3.70 -11.90
CA LYS A 26 11.16 -4.51 -12.68
C LYS A 26 12.02 -3.63 -13.60
N GLU A 27 11.42 -2.57 -14.12
CA GLU A 27 12.04 -1.68 -15.10
C GLU A 27 12.05 -0.23 -14.60
N LEU A 28 13.17 0.45 -14.82
CA LEU A 28 13.38 1.85 -14.41
C LEU A 28 13.19 2.82 -15.57
N LYS A 29 11.94 2.98 -16.02
CA LYS A 29 11.55 3.93 -17.07
C LYS A 29 10.66 5.04 -16.50
N ASP A 30 10.69 6.22 -17.09
CA ASP A 30 9.96 7.39 -16.55
C ASP A 30 8.43 7.21 -16.65
N ASN A 31 7.94 6.55 -17.70
CA ASN A 31 6.51 6.26 -17.87
C ASN A 31 5.97 5.29 -16.80
N VAL A 32 6.80 4.36 -16.33
CA VAL A 32 6.43 3.36 -15.31
C VAL A 32 5.93 4.03 -14.03
N GLN A 33 6.57 5.14 -13.61
CA GLN A 33 6.19 5.84 -12.38
C GLN A 33 4.78 6.42 -12.47
N ASN A 34 4.41 6.99 -13.62
CA ASN A 34 3.07 7.54 -13.83
C ASN A 34 2.04 6.43 -14.03
N ASP A 35 2.38 5.36 -14.76
CA ASP A 35 1.51 4.21 -14.96
C ASP A 35 1.20 3.52 -13.64
N ALA A 36 2.22 3.34 -12.79
CA ALA A 36 2.09 2.84 -11.43
C ALA A 36 1.16 3.70 -10.58
N ARG A 37 1.35 5.02 -10.58
CA ARG A 37 0.48 5.96 -9.88
C ARG A 37 -0.97 5.83 -10.32
N ILE A 38 -1.22 5.76 -11.63
CA ILE A 38 -2.58 5.62 -12.19
C ILE A 38 -3.18 4.26 -11.83
N TRP A 39 -2.41 3.19 -11.94
CA TRP A 39 -2.85 1.84 -11.66
C TRP A 39 -3.23 1.66 -10.18
N LEU A 40 -2.39 2.15 -9.26
CA LEU A 40 -2.69 2.15 -7.83
C LEU A 40 -3.91 3.03 -7.51
N LYS A 41 -3.94 4.26 -8.04
CA LYS A 41 -5.05 5.20 -7.78
C LYS A 41 -6.40 4.68 -8.27
N ASN A 42 -6.43 4.04 -9.45
CA ASN A 42 -7.68 3.71 -10.12
C ASN A 42 -7.98 2.21 -10.09
N THR A 43 -7.08 1.37 -10.57
CA THR A 43 -7.31 -0.08 -10.72
C THR A 43 -7.37 -0.76 -9.37
N LEU A 44 -6.35 -0.56 -8.52
CA LEU A 44 -6.29 -1.18 -7.21
C LEU A 44 -7.42 -0.65 -6.31
N ARG A 45 -7.62 0.67 -6.28
CA ARG A 45 -8.73 1.30 -5.53
C ARG A 45 -10.09 0.67 -5.84
N ARG A 46 -10.43 0.45 -7.12
CA ARG A 46 -11.69 -0.19 -7.51
C ARG A 46 -11.82 -1.63 -6.99
N GLN A 47 -10.72 -2.36 -6.79
CA GLN A 47 -10.79 -3.67 -6.14
C GLN A 47 -11.09 -3.54 -4.66
N LEU A 48 -10.47 -2.55 -3.99
CA LEU A 48 -10.68 -2.30 -2.56
C LEU A 48 -12.12 -1.85 -2.26
N GLU A 49 -12.70 -0.99 -3.09
CA GLU A 49 -14.07 -0.45 -2.93
C GLU A 49 -15.17 -1.53 -2.94
N LYS A 50 -14.86 -2.76 -3.39
CA LYS A 50 -15.80 -3.89 -3.31
C LYS A 50 -15.97 -4.43 -1.88
N TYR A 51 -15.01 -4.15 -1.01
CA TYR A 51 -14.91 -4.76 0.32
C TYR A 51 -14.75 -3.73 1.44
N ALA A 52 -14.83 -2.43 1.14
CA ALA A 52 -14.85 -1.35 2.12
C ALA A 52 -15.92 -0.35 1.73
N GLU A 53 -16.56 0.27 2.73
CA GLU A 53 -17.59 1.29 2.49
C GLU A 53 -17.01 2.53 1.80
N LYS A 54 -15.80 2.95 2.22
CA LYS A 54 -15.09 4.07 1.64
C LYS A 54 -13.60 3.76 1.50
N VAL A 55 -13.05 4.11 0.34
CA VAL A 55 -11.60 4.04 0.04
C VAL A 55 -11.16 5.40 -0.48
N GLU A 56 -10.46 6.16 0.36
CA GLU A 56 -10.01 7.51 0.02
C GLU A 56 -8.51 7.51 -0.31
N PRO A 57 -8.11 7.77 -1.57
CA PRO A 57 -6.70 7.89 -1.94
C PRO A 57 -6.11 9.17 -1.33
N ILE A 58 -5.00 9.04 -0.60
CA ILE A 58 -4.37 10.14 0.14
C ILE A 58 -3.15 10.67 -0.60
N GLU A 59 -2.17 9.81 -0.84
CA GLU A 59 -0.84 10.21 -1.29
C GLU A 59 -0.21 9.12 -2.14
N TYR A 60 0.55 9.55 -3.15
CA TYR A 60 1.48 8.70 -3.88
C TYR A 60 2.90 9.22 -3.65
N ALA A 61 3.80 8.33 -3.22
CA ALA A 61 5.21 8.65 -3.04
C ALA A 61 6.09 7.70 -3.86
N LEU A 62 7.21 8.21 -4.36
CA LEU A 62 8.19 7.40 -5.08
C LEU A 62 9.23 6.86 -4.11
N THR A 63 9.44 5.55 -4.12
CA THR A 63 10.50 4.93 -3.33
C THR A 63 11.79 4.93 -4.14
N ARG A 64 12.89 5.37 -3.53
CA ARG A 64 14.19 5.52 -4.19
C ARG A 64 15.18 4.51 -3.65
N TYR A 65 16.09 4.06 -4.51
CA TYR A 65 17.25 3.29 -4.08
C TYR A 65 18.16 4.20 -3.25
N VAL A 66 18.52 3.74 -2.05
CA VAL A 66 19.67 4.26 -1.31
C VAL A 66 20.78 3.24 -1.53
N SER A 67 21.83 3.63 -2.26
CA SER A 67 23.01 2.78 -2.44
C SER A 67 23.72 2.62 -1.10
N HIS A 68 23.91 1.39 -0.65
CA HIS A 68 24.75 1.11 0.53
C HIS A 68 26.25 1.20 0.20
N GLU A 69 26.63 1.24 -1.07
CA GLU A 69 28.03 1.18 -1.54
C GLU A 69 28.64 2.57 -1.77
N GLU A 70 27.84 3.63 -1.76
CA GLU A 70 28.32 5.00 -1.88
C GLU A 70 28.59 5.57 -0.48
N SER A 71 29.87 5.65 -0.09
CA SER A 71 30.31 6.47 1.03
C SER A 71 29.63 7.84 0.98
N ASP A 72 29.12 8.35 2.10
CA ASP A 72 28.39 9.62 2.22
C ASP A 72 29.03 10.81 1.46
N GLU A 73 30.34 10.77 1.25
CA GLU A 73 31.12 11.76 0.50
C GLU A 73 30.83 11.84 -1.01
N LYS A 74 30.24 10.81 -1.64
CA LYS A 74 29.94 10.78 -3.09
C LYS A 74 28.48 11.10 -3.44
N VAL A 75 27.59 11.17 -2.45
CA VAL A 75 26.14 11.37 -2.65
C VAL A 75 25.78 12.87 -2.78
N ARG A 76 26.54 13.64 -3.56
CA ARG A 76 26.17 15.03 -3.89
C ARG A 76 25.54 15.10 -5.28
N GLY A 77 24.23 15.30 -5.32
CA GLY A 77 23.59 16.01 -6.43
C GLY A 77 22.82 15.18 -7.48
N LYS A 78 22.58 13.88 -7.29
CA LYS A 78 21.62 13.15 -8.14
C LYS A 78 20.58 12.43 -7.29
N ALA A 79 19.33 12.84 -7.46
CA ALA A 79 18.18 12.05 -7.08
C ALA A 79 18.31 10.64 -7.70
N GLY A 80 18.52 9.61 -6.88
CA GLY A 80 18.56 8.23 -7.34
C GLY A 80 17.26 7.87 -8.09
N LYS A 81 17.36 6.99 -9.10
CA LYS A 81 16.20 6.53 -9.88
C LYS A 81 15.19 5.85 -8.93
N SER A 82 13.90 6.19 -9.08
CA SER A 82 12.82 5.58 -8.29
C SER A 82 12.72 4.09 -8.57
N LYS A 83 12.87 3.24 -7.55
CA LYS A 83 12.77 1.76 -7.65
C LYS A 83 11.34 1.25 -7.45
N GLY A 84 10.44 2.14 -7.06
CA GLY A 84 9.06 1.79 -6.80
C GLY A 84 8.20 3.01 -6.51
N GLY A 85 7.00 2.72 -6.05
CA GLY A 85 6.08 3.72 -5.56
C GLY A 85 5.17 3.11 -4.51
N GLU A 86 4.69 3.95 -3.60
CA GLU A 86 3.69 3.58 -2.61
C GLU A 86 2.47 4.49 -2.75
N TYR A 87 1.29 3.91 -2.53
CA TYR A 87 0.05 4.65 -2.48
C TYR A 87 -0.63 4.41 -1.13
N LYS A 88 -1.05 5.50 -0.49
CA LYS A 88 -1.74 5.49 0.80
C LYS A 88 -3.24 5.66 0.60
N TYR A 89 -4.03 4.85 1.28
CA TYR A 89 -5.49 4.88 1.26
C TYR A 89 -6.02 4.95 2.67
N LYS A 90 -7.03 5.80 2.92
CA LYS A 90 -7.84 5.72 4.13
C LYS A 90 -8.99 4.76 3.86
N LEU A 91 -9.08 3.70 4.64
CA LEU A 91 -10.19 2.75 4.61
C LEU A 91 -11.19 3.08 5.71
N THR A 92 -12.47 3.03 5.38
CA THR A 92 -13.57 3.07 6.35
C THR A 92 -14.40 1.80 6.22
N ASN A 93 -14.64 1.13 7.34
CA ASN A 93 -15.44 -0.10 7.43
C ASN A 93 -15.00 -1.19 6.43
N ALA A 94 -13.70 -1.45 6.35
CA ALA A 94 -13.13 -2.55 5.57
C ALA A 94 -13.52 -3.91 6.15
N LYS A 95 -14.00 -4.81 5.29
CA LYS A 95 -14.32 -6.19 5.64
C LYS A 95 -13.05 -7.06 5.67
N PRO A 96 -13.01 -8.14 6.47
CA PRO A 96 -11.85 -9.04 6.52
C PRO A 96 -11.39 -9.57 5.16
N GLU A 97 -12.35 -9.86 4.27
CA GLU A 97 -12.09 -10.39 2.92
C GLU A 97 -11.32 -9.42 2.01
N LEU A 98 -11.32 -8.12 2.35
CA LEU A 98 -10.55 -7.11 1.61
C LEU A 98 -9.07 -7.50 1.56
N PHE A 99 -8.51 -7.90 2.70
CA PHE A 99 -7.08 -8.13 2.85
C PHE A 99 -6.64 -9.39 2.11
N GLU A 100 -7.37 -10.49 2.26
CA GLU A 100 -7.11 -11.72 1.48
C GLU A 100 -7.21 -11.47 -0.02
N THR A 101 -8.23 -10.72 -0.45
CA THR A 101 -8.43 -10.39 -1.86
C THR A 101 -7.35 -9.46 -2.39
N LEU A 102 -6.90 -8.50 -1.58
CA LEU A 102 -5.79 -7.59 -1.90
C LEU A 102 -4.51 -8.38 -2.17
N PHE A 103 -4.13 -9.27 -1.26
CA PHE A 103 -2.93 -10.10 -1.44
C PHE A 103 -3.03 -10.97 -2.68
N LYS A 104 -4.17 -11.66 -2.89
CA LYS A 104 -4.40 -12.46 -4.11
C LYS A 104 -4.28 -11.61 -5.37
N PHE A 105 -4.89 -10.42 -5.39
CA PHE A 105 -4.86 -9.53 -6.55
C PHE A 105 -3.44 -9.06 -6.89
N LEU A 106 -2.66 -8.65 -5.89
CA LEU A 106 -1.27 -8.20 -6.09
C LEU A 106 -0.36 -9.36 -6.50
N GLU A 107 -0.52 -10.52 -5.86
CA GLU A 107 0.25 -11.73 -6.17
C GLU A 107 -0.04 -12.23 -7.60
N GLU A 108 -1.31 -12.22 -8.02
CA GLU A 108 -1.69 -12.55 -9.39
C GLU A 108 -1.11 -11.54 -10.39
N ALA A 109 -1.16 -10.24 -10.10
CA ALA A 109 -0.61 -9.21 -10.97
C ALA A 109 0.92 -9.40 -11.15
N LYS A 110 1.63 -9.70 -10.05
CA LYS A 110 3.06 -10.01 -10.03
C LYS A 110 3.37 -11.25 -10.87
N ASN A 111 2.67 -12.36 -10.63
CA ASN A 111 2.95 -13.66 -11.26
C ASN A 111 2.53 -13.71 -12.74
N LYS A 112 1.44 -13.04 -13.12
CA LYS A 112 1.04 -12.88 -14.53
C LYS A 112 1.93 -11.89 -15.29
N GLY A 113 2.78 -11.12 -14.58
CA GLY A 113 3.58 -10.05 -15.18
C GLY A 113 2.72 -8.95 -15.80
N LYS A 114 1.54 -8.69 -15.21
CA LYS A 114 0.61 -7.65 -15.66
C LYS A 114 0.17 -6.81 -14.47
N PRO A 115 0.62 -5.55 -14.36
CA PRO A 115 1.42 -4.82 -15.35
C PRO A 115 2.87 -5.31 -15.45
N SER A 116 3.49 -5.17 -16.62
CA SER A 116 4.84 -5.71 -16.91
C SER A 116 5.93 -5.11 -16.02
N TRP A 117 5.72 -3.89 -15.56
CA TRP A 117 6.63 -3.21 -14.65
C TRP A 117 6.53 -3.68 -13.20
N LEU A 118 5.49 -4.42 -12.80
CA LEU A 118 5.34 -4.86 -11.40
C LEU A 118 6.33 -5.99 -11.09
N GLY A 119 7.26 -5.68 -10.18
CA GLY A 119 8.32 -6.55 -9.68
C GLY A 119 7.91 -7.33 -8.46
N ASP A 120 7.78 -6.59 -7.37
CA ASP A 120 7.34 -7.12 -6.08
C ASP A 120 6.45 -6.08 -5.40
N TYR A 121 5.89 -6.43 -4.25
CA TYR A 121 5.03 -5.54 -3.49
C TYR A 121 5.17 -5.76 -1.98
N TYR A 122 4.70 -4.78 -1.23
CA TYR A 122 4.47 -4.92 0.19
C TYR A 122 3.18 -4.19 0.57
N VAL A 123 2.56 -4.63 1.66
CA VAL A 123 1.33 -4.03 2.20
C VAL A 123 1.55 -3.74 3.67
N LEU A 124 1.33 -2.49 4.08
CA LEU A 124 1.33 -2.08 5.48
C LEU A 124 -0.05 -1.53 5.83
N PHE A 125 -0.42 -1.65 7.10
CA PHE A 125 -1.62 -1.03 7.64
C PHE A 125 -1.25 -0.29 8.93
N SER A 126 -1.69 0.96 9.03
CA SER A 126 -1.56 1.75 10.25
C SER A 126 -2.93 1.84 10.91
N LYS A 127 -2.99 1.34 12.14
CA LYS A 127 -4.18 1.36 12.99
C LYS A 127 -4.25 2.72 13.70
N PRO A 128 -5.43 3.33 13.84
CA PRO A 128 -5.58 4.51 14.68
C PRO A 128 -5.21 4.16 16.13
N ILE A 129 -4.33 4.95 16.74
CA ILE A 129 -4.08 4.85 18.17
C ILE A 129 -5.24 5.54 18.88
N VAL A 130 -6.16 4.75 19.43
CA VAL A 130 -7.14 5.27 20.38
C VAL A 130 -6.43 5.37 21.73
N LYS A 131 -5.85 6.53 22.03
CA LYS A 131 -5.33 6.80 23.36
C LYS A 131 -6.50 7.25 24.21
N GLU A 132 -6.95 6.41 25.15
CA GLU A 132 -7.88 6.84 26.18
C GLU A 132 -7.17 7.96 26.98
N VAL A 133 -7.59 9.20 26.77
CA VAL A 133 -7.15 10.31 27.61
C VAL A 133 -7.96 10.19 28.88
N VAL A 134 -7.40 9.52 29.89
CA VAL A 134 -7.92 9.62 31.26
C VAL A 134 -7.67 11.05 31.71
N LEU A 135 -8.69 11.90 31.57
CA LEU A 135 -8.72 13.19 32.21
C LEU A 135 -8.88 12.92 33.71
N ASN A 136 -7.78 12.92 34.45
CA ASN A 136 -7.87 13.01 35.90
C ASN A 136 -8.46 14.38 36.21
N GLU A 137 -9.71 14.39 36.70
CA GLU A 137 -10.29 15.57 37.33
C GLU A 137 -9.42 15.91 38.55
N TRP A 138 -8.79 17.09 38.52
CA TRP A 138 -8.08 17.69 39.64
C TRP A 138 -9.02 18.62 40.39
#